data_AF-A0AAW2PKP7-F1
#
_entry.id   AF-A0AAW2PKP7-F1
#
_cell.length_a   1.000
_cell.length_b   1.000
_cell.length_c   1.000
_cell.angle_alpha   90.00
_cell.angle_beta   90.00
_cell.angle_gamma   90.00
#
_symmetry.space_group_name_H-M   'P 1'
#
loop_
_entity.id
_entity.type
_entity.pdbx_description
1 polymer ?
#
loop_
_entity_poly.entity_id
_entity_poly.type
_entity_poly.pdbx_seq_one_letter_code
_entity_poly.pdbx_strand_id
1 'polypeptide(L)'
;MLLDGIFQVKTCGFPPLEDREKSVTMFAGIDFFGGGSLTKEETIRLAELERGAVNDMFIILSDVWLDDDEETTFGFRTFKCAARCSLPKYITEELQSHIPNAVFSSNPCRIKFYTQEIVFFREDMLYRMRRSCLMPPSTEETSDPFEHLVATITHQSHLCPLPLSVQPIIWNFDHCLHIYPTPHTIVLGDRSEQKAFKYTGITCFNPGSFSNDFTFVAYRPCSQEVELSAV
;
A
#
# COMPACT_ATOMS: atom_id res chain seq x y z
N MET A 1 8.37 -0.68 35.54
CA MET A 1 7.79 -0.40 36.87
C MET A 1 7.56 1.09 36.96
N LEU A 2 6.36 1.53 37.32
CA LEU A 2 6.01 2.94 37.46
C LEU A 2 6.75 3.52 38.68
N LEU A 3 7.42 4.67 38.53
CA LEU A 3 7.94 5.44 39.67
C LEU A 3 6.95 6.59 39.90
N ASP A 4 6.34 6.68 41.08
CA ASP A 4 5.31 7.69 41.40
C ASP A 4 4.13 7.73 40.41
N GLY A 5 3.74 6.58 39.85
CA GLY A 5 2.69 6.48 38.84
C GLY A 5 3.11 6.90 37.43
N ILE A 6 4.37 7.28 37.22
CA ILE A 6 4.93 7.67 35.92
C ILE A 6 5.61 6.48 35.25
N PHE A 7 5.20 6.19 34.01
CA PHE A 7 5.85 5.18 33.17
C PHE A 7 7.08 5.76 32.50
N GLN A 8 8.26 5.46 33.08
CA GLN A 8 9.54 5.89 32.53
C GLN A 8 9.98 4.94 31.41
N VAL A 9 9.96 5.44 30.18
CA VAL A 9 10.41 4.71 29.00
C VAL A 9 11.90 4.96 28.79
N LYS A 10 12.70 3.89 28.77
CA LYS A 10 14.12 3.96 28.44
C LYS A 10 14.40 3.74 26.95
N THR A 11 13.60 2.87 26.32
CA THR A 11 13.74 2.49 24.92
C THR A 11 12.34 2.25 24.36
N CYS A 12 12.08 2.82 23.18
CA CYS A 12 10.90 2.54 22.38
C CYS A 12 11.30 1.60 21.24
N GLY A 13 10.42 0.67 20.88
CA GLY A 13 10.64 -0.22 19.76
C GLY A 13 9.32 -0.71 19.20
N PHE A 14 9.37 -1.23 17.98
CA PHE A 14 8.22 -1.87 17.36
C PHE A 14 8.01 -3.29 17.89
N PRO A 15 6.77 -3.81 17.86
CA PRO A 15 6.55 -5.23 18.06
C PRO A 15 7.32 -6.03 16.99
N PRO A 16 7.82 -7.24 17.30
CA PRO A 16 8.53 -8.05 16.33
C PRO A 16 7.60 -8.43 15.17
N LEU A 17 8.13 -8.40 13.95
CA LEU A 17 7.39 -8.81 12.76
C LEU A 17 7.19 -10.33 12.76
N GLU A 18 5.96 -10.77 12.47
CA GLU A 18 5.64 -12.18 12.29
C GLU A 18 5.88 -12.60 10.83
N ASP A 19 6.49 -13.77 10.63
CA ASP A 19 6.69 -14.34 9.29
C ASP A 19 5.35 -14.78 8.67
N ARG A 20 5.11 -14.41 7.42
CA ARG A 20 3.89 -14.75 6.68
C ARG A 20 3.55 -16.23 6.71
N GLU A 21 4.55 -17.10 6.50
CA GLU A 21 4.37 -18.56 6.47
C GLU A 21 3.85 -19.10 7.80
N LYS A 22 4.28 -18.51 8.92
CA LYS A 22 3.81 -18.88 10.26
C LYS A 22 2.35 -18.48 10.44
N SER A 23 1.99 -17.26 10.03
CA SER A 23 0.61 -16.76 10.12
C SER A 23 -0.35 -17.61 9.28
N VAL A 24 0.01 -17.87 8.02
CA VAL A 24 -0.83 -18.67 7.10
C VAL A 24 -0.98 -20.10 7.60
N THR A 25 0.07 -20.69 8.17
CA THR A 25 0.01 -22.05 8.74
C THR A 25 -0.85 -22.10 10.00
N MET A 26 -0.73 -21.10 10.88
CA MET A 26 -1.49 -21.01 12.13
C MET A 26 -3.00 -20.82 11.87
N PHE A 27 -3.35 -19.98 10.88
CA PHE A 27 -4.73 -19.67 10.52
C PHE A 27 -5.22 -20.43 9.27
N ALA A 28 -4.75 -21.66 9.10
CA ALA A 28 -5.05 -22.48 7.92
C ALA A 28 -6.57 -22.56 7.66
N GLY A 29 -6.96 -22.27 6.41
CA GLY A 29 -8.35 -22.31 5.95
C GLY A 29 -9.10 -20.97 6.03
N ILE A 30 -8.51 -19.91 6.59
CA ILE A 30 -9.06 -18.55 6.57
C ILE A 30 -8.44 -17.76 5.43
N ASP A 31 -9.27 -17.13 4.60
CA ASP A 31 -8.83 -16.18 3.58
C ASP A 31 -8.91 -14.75 4.13
N PHE A 32 -7.74 -14.19 4.45
CA PHE A 32 -7.62 -12.81 4.93
C PHE A 32 -7.58 -11.77 3.81
N PHE A 33 -7.22 -12.19 2.59
CA PHE A 33 -7.02 -11.28 1.47
C PHE A 33 -8.35 -11.00 0.75
N GLY A 34 -9.25 -11.98 0.69
CA GLY A 34 -10.59 -11.88 0.11
C GLY A 34 -10.68 -12.37 -1.34
N GLY A 35 -9.75 -13.23 -1.76
CA GLY A 35 -9.66 -13.80 -3.12
C GLY A 35 -10.13 -15.24 -3.25
N GLY A 36 -10.77 -15.80 -2.21
CA GLY A 36 -11.10 -17.22 -2.08
C GLY A 36 -9.96 -18.04 -1.49
N SER A 37 -10.31 -19.03 -0.67
CA SER A 37 -9.36 -20.03 -0.17
C SER A 37 -8.95 -20.95 -1.32
N LEU A 38 -7.65 -21.05 -1.57
CA LEU A 38 -7.10 -21.92 -2.61
C LEU A 38 -6.75 -23.28 -2.01
N THR A 39 -7.04 -24.35 -2.75
CA THR A 39 -6.51 -25.67 -2.38
C THR A 39 -4.99 -25.72 -2.59
N LYS A 40 -4.34 -26.74 -2.02
CA LYS A 40 -2.90 -26.93 -2.22
C LYS A 40 -2.57 -27.18 -3.69
N GLU A 41 -3.40 -27.96 -4.38
CA GLU A 41 -3.25 -28.25 -5.80
C GLU A 41 -3.39 -26.99 -6.66
N GLU A 42 -4.39 -26.14 -6.36
CA GLU A 42 -4.58 -24.86 -7.05
C GLU A 42 -3.41 -23.92 -6.81
N THR A 43 -2.90 -23.85 -5.58
CA THR A 43 -1.75 -23.01 -5.23
C THR A 43 -0.51 -23.41 -6.02
N ILE A 44 -0.22 -24.72 -6.13
CA ILE A 44 0.89 -25.24 -6.93
C ILE A 44 0.70 -24.89 -8.41
N ARG A 45 -0.51 -25.12 -8.95
CA ARG A 45 -0.83 -24.80 -10.34
C ARG A 45 -0.67 -23.31 -10.65
N LEU A 46 -1.13 -22.43 -9.76
CA LEU A 46 -0.99 -20.99 -9.92
C LEU A 46 0.48 -20.56 -9.85
N ALA A 47 1.28 -21.17 -8.96
CA ALA A 47 2.72 -20.90 -8.89
C ALA A 47 3.47 -21.31 -10.17
N GLU A 48 3.06 -22.41 -10.80
CA GLU A 48 3.61 -22.82 -12.11
C GLU A 48 3.25 -21.83 -13.22
N LEU A 49 2.00 -21.36 -13.26
CA LEU A 49 1.56 -20.36 -14.23
C LEU A 49 2.26 -19.01 -14.03
N GLU A 50 2.44 -18.61 -12.77
CA GLU A 50 3.15 -17.39 -12.40
C GLU A 50 4.60 -17.41 -12.89
N ARG A 51 5.28 -18.55 -12.79
CA ARG A 51 6.64 -18.73 -13.34
C ARG A 51 6.69 -18.65 -14.87
N GLY A 52 5.59 -18.98 -15.55
CA GLY A 52 5.45 -18.84 -17.01
C GLY A 52 5.14 -17.42 -17.46
N ALA A 53 4.62 -16.57 -16.56
CA ALA A 53 4.16 -15.21 -16.82
C ALA A 53 5.30 -14.16 -16.79
N VAL A 54 6.43 -14.46 -17.42
CA VAL A 54 7.64 -13.60 -17.40
C VAL A 54 7.43 -12.26 -18.11
N ASN A 55 6.52 -12.22 -19.09
CA ASN A 55 6.21 -11.03 -19.87
C ASN A 55 5.11 -10.17 -19.24
N ASP A 56 4.41 -10.68 -18.22
CA ASP A 56 3.36 -9.92 -17.56
C ASP A 56 4.00 -8.82 -16.72
N MET A 57 3.45 -7.61 -16.82
CA MET A 57 4.00 -6.42 -16.17
C MET A 57 2.85 -5.49 -15.78
N PHE A 58 2.97 -4.90 -14.59
CA PHE A 58 2.09 -3.84 -14.12
C PHE A 58 2.77 -2.49 -14.31
N ILE A 59 2.14 -1.60 -15.07
CA ILE A 59 2.52 -0.19 -15.10
C ILE A 59 1.68 0.53 -14.05
N ILE A 60 2.36 1.19 -13.11
CA ILE A 60 1.75 1.82 -11.95
C ILE A 60 2.06 3.31 -11.98
N LEU A 61 0.98 4.08 -11.92
CA LEU A 61 0.98 5.54 -11.95
C LEU A 61 0.23 6.04 -10.70
N SER A 62 0.64 7.19 -10.17
CA SER A 62 -0.04 7.86 -9.07
C SER A 62 -0.08 9.36 -9.31
N ASP A 63 -1.13 10.01 -8.79
CA ASP A 63 -1.39 11.44 -8.99
C ASP A 63 -1.42 11.80 -10.49
N VAL A 64 -2.32 11.14 -11.23
CA VAL A 64 -2.57 11.41 -12.66
C VAL A 64 -3.68 12.45 -12.78
N TRP A 65 -3.34 13.64 -13.23
CA TRP A 65 -4.30 14.71 -13.54
C TRP A 65 -4.71 14.59 -15.01
N LEU A 66 -6.01 14.63 -15.26
CA LEU A 66 -6.60 14.48 -16.60
C LEU A 66 -7.07 15.83 -17.17
N ASP A 67 -7.01 16.86 -16.35
CA ASP A 67 -7.21 18.26 -16.67
C ASP A 67 -5.86 18.90 -17.04
N ASP A 68 -5.73 19.27 -18.31
CA ASP A 68 -4.47 19.74 -18.92
C ASP A 68 -4.36 21.28 -18.93
N ASP A 69 -5.15 21.99 -18.12
CA ASP A 69 -5.11 23.45 -18.03
C ASP A 69 -4.78 23.91 -16.59
N GLU A 70 -3.68 24.68 -16.47
CA GLU A 70 -3.08 25.24 -15.24
C GLU A 70 -4.05 26.00 -14.30
N GLU A 71 -5.29 26.27 -14.71
CA GLU A 71 -6.23 27.12 -13.97
C GLU A 71 -7.40 26.41 -13.27
N THR A 72 -7.58 25.10 -13.40
CA THR A 72 -8.78 24.43 -12.84
C THR A 72 -8.49 23.47 -11.69
N THR A 73 -7.64 23.85 -10.73
CA THR A 73 -7.50 23.09 -9.48
C THR A 73 -8.69 23.32 -8.54
N PHE A 74 -9.93 23.09 -9.00
CA PHE A 74 -11.07 22.95 -8.11
C PHE A 74 -11.07 21.54 -7.52
N GLY A 75 -10.05 21.27 -6.70
CA GLY A 75 -9.98 20.04 -5.95
C GLY A 75 -11.18 19.99 -5.01
N PHE A 76 -12.07 19.03 -5.23
CA PHE A 76 -13.09 18.65 -4.23
C PHE A 76 -12.36 18.25 -2.95
N ARG A 77 -12.11 19.23 -2.07
CA ARG A 77 -11.59 19.02 -0.71
C ARG A 77 -12.72 18.51 0.17
N THR A 78 -13.24 17.34 -0.19
CA THR A 78 -14.06 16.56 0.73
C THR A 78 -13.16 16.10 1.87
N PHE A 79 -13.69 16.07 3.10
CA PHE A 79 -13.03 15.44 4.23
C PHE A 79 -12.57 14.03 3.81
N LYS A 80 -11.25 13.85 3.71
CA LYS A 80 -10.64 12.59 3.25
C LYS A 80 -10.69 11.57 4.40
N CYS A 81 -11.78 10.80 4.47
CA CYS A 81 -11.85 9.58 5.29
C CYS A 81 -11.23 8.40 4.54
N ALA A 82 -10.52 7.52 5.26
CA ALA A 82 -9.92 6.32 4.71
C ALA A 82 -10.84 5.09 4.85
N ALA A 83 -10.62 4.16 3.92
CA ALA A 83 -11.60 3.35 3.18
C ALA A 83 -12.54 4.24 2.31
N ARG A 84 -12.11 4.51 1.08
CA ARG A 84 -12.91 5.23 0.08
C ARG A 84 -13.55 4.24 -0.89
N CYS A 85 -14.84 4.42 -1.16
CA CYS A 85 -15.53 3.72 -2.23
C CYS A 85 -14.93 4.08 -3.59
N SER A 86 -15.19 3.24 -4.59
CA SER A 86 -14.86 3.55 -5.98
C SER A 86 -15.62 4.79 -6.46
N LEU A 87 -15.16 5.35 -7.58
CA LEU A 87 -15.85 6.45 -8.23
C LEU A 87 -17.28 6.05 -8.58
N PRO A 88 -18.27 6.96 -8.41
CA PRO A 88 -19.64 6.69 -8.76
C PRO A 88 -19.82 6.25 -10.23
N LYS A 89 -20.74 5.31 -10.45
CA LYS A 89 -20.97 4.71 -11.77
C LYS A 89 -21.35 5.74 -12.85
N TYR A 90 -22.07 6.79 -12.49
CA TYR A 90 -22.46 7.83 -13.45
C TYR A 90 -21.26 8.55 -14.11
N ILE A 91 -20.08 8.58 -13.46
CA ILE A 91 -18.84 9.14 -14.04
C ILE A 91 -18.12 8.07 -14.88
N THR A 92 -18.14 6.83 -14.41
CA THR A 92 -17.31 5.76 -14.96
C THR A 92 -17.98 5.01 -16.11
N GLU A 93 -19.30 5.04 -16.22
CA GLU A 93 -20.08 4.34 -17.26
C GLU A 93 -19.68 4.77 -18.68
N GLU A 94 -19.51 6.08 -18.90
CA GLU A 94 -19.07 6.60 -20.20
C GLU A 94 -17.66 6.11 -20.56
N LEU A 95 -16.73 6.17 -19.60
CA LEU A 95 -15.36 5.70 -19.80
C LEU A 95 -15.30 4.16 -19.99
N GLN A 96 -16.13 3.41 -19.28
CA GLN A 96 -16.26 1.95 -19.46
C GLN A 96 -16.87 1.56 -20.80
N SER A 97 -17.70 2.42 -21.40
CA SER A 97 -18.23 2.18 -22.75
C SER A 97 -17.13 2.21 -23.82
N HIS A 98 -16.11 3.06 -23.61
CA HIS A 98 -14.95 3.15 -24.49
C HIS A 98 -13.86 2.12 -24.14
N ILE A 99 -13.67 1.84 -22.85
CA ILE A 99 -12.65 0.93 -22.33
C ILE A 99 -13.34 -0.17 -21.51
N PRO A 100 -13.76 -1.29 -22.14
CA PRO A 100 -14.54 -2.33 -21.46
C PRO A 100 -13.76 -3.06 -20.37
N ASN A 101 -12.42 -3.01 -20.42
CA ASN A 101 -11.53 -3.64 -19.43
C ASN A 101 -11.20 -2.73 -18.23
N ALA A 102 -11.75 -1.51 -18.18
CA ALA A 102 -11.47 -0.57 -17.09
C ALA A 102 -12.26 -0.92 -15.82
N VAL A 103 -11.54 -1.16 -14.72
CA VAL A 103 -12.11 -1.48 -13.41
C VAL A 103 -11.79 -0.36 -12.41
N PHE A 104 -12.84 0.27 -11.86
CA PHE A 104 -12.71 1.30 -10.82
C PHE A 104 -12.92 0.67 -9.45
N SER A 105 -11.85 0.61 -8.65
CA SER A 105 -11.83 -0.01 -7.33
C SER A 105 -11.86 1.01 -6.19
N SER A 106 -11.95 0.50 -4.95
CA SER A 106 -11.85 1.28 -3.71
C SER A 106 -10.41 1.76 -3.46
N ASN A 107 -10.22 2.57 -2.42
CA ASN A 107 -8.90 2.88 -1.89
C ASN A 107 -8.87 2.69 -0.35
N PRO A 108 -8.07 1.75 0.19
CA PRO A 108 -7.13 0.86 -0.51
C PRO A 108 -7.83 -0.13 -1.45
N CYS A 109 -7.07 -0.69 -2.38
CA CYS A 109 -7.48 -1.87 -3.14
C CYS A 109 -6.44 -2.98 -3.04
N ARG A 110 -6.91 -4.20 -3.26
CA ARG A 110 -6.11 -5.43 -3.17
C ARG A 110 -6.25 -6.18 -4.47
N ILE A 111 -5.13 -6.61 -5.04
CA ILE A 111 -5.08 -7.39 -6.27
C ILE A 111 -4.33 -8.68 -5.97
N LYS A 112 -4.98 -9.79 -6.30
CA LYS A 112 -4.37 -11.12 -6.22
C LYS A 112 -3.94 -11.52 -7.62
N PHE A 113 -2.64 -11.70 -7.83
CA PHE A 113 -2.07 -12.13 -9.10
C PHE A 113 -1.44 -13.51 -8.89
N TYR A 114 -2.11 -14.56 -9.38
CA TYR A 114 -1.77 -15.96 -9.08
C TYR A 114 -1.61 -16.21 -7.57
N THR A 115 -0.39 -16.42 -7.09
CA THR A 115 -0.08 -16.61 -5.66
C THR A 115 0.31 -15.34 -4.93
N GLN A 116 0.56 -14.25 -5.66
CA GLN A 116 0.96 -12.96 -5.12
C GLN A 116 -0.20 -12.11 -4.67
N GLU A 117 0.06 -11.36 -3.60
CA GLU A 117 -0.87 -10.45 -2.95
C GLU A 117 -0.26 -9.06 -3.03
N ILE A 118 -0.94 -8.18 -3.76
CA ILE A 118 -0.50 -6.81 -4.01
C ILE A 118 -1.53 -5.87 -3.40
N VAL A 119 -1.07 -4.99 -2.51
CA VAL A 119 -1.92 -3.99 -1.86
C VAL A 119 -1.57 -2.62 -2.40
N PHE A 120 -2.58 -1.89 -2.88
CA PHE A 120 -2.44 -0.52 -3.34
C PHE A 120 -3.12 0.42 -2.34
N PHE A 121 -2.40 1.48 -1.98
CA PHE A 121 -2.91 2.50 -1.09
C PHE A 121 -2.45 3.88 -1.54
N ARG A 122 -3.40 4.72 -1.96
CA ARG A 122 -3.13 6.10 -2.41
C ARG A 122 -3.49 7.08 -1.31
N GLU A 123 -2.49 7.53 -0.57
CA GLU A 123 -2.61 8.60 0.42
C GLU A 123 -1.21 9.16 0.72
N ASP A 124 -1.11 10.44 1.06
CA ASP A 124 0.16 11.12 1.34
C ASP A 124 0.65 10.77 2.77
N MET A 125 0.95 9.48 2.98
CA MET A 125 1.20 8.90 4.30
C MET A 125 2.56 9.33 4.86
N LEU A 126 3.58 9.48 4.02
CA LEU A 126 4.90 9.95 4.46
C LEU A 126 4.78 11.32 5.11
N TYR A 127 4.07 12.24 4.44
CA TYR A 127 3.83 13.59 4.96
C TYR A 127 3.02 13.58 6.25
N ARG A 128 1.94 12.77 6.33
CA ARG A 128 1.09 12.69 7.53
C ARG A 128 1.81 12.08 8.73
N MET A 129 2.59 11.02 8.53
CA MET A 129 3.38 10.41 9.60
C MET A 129 4.43 11.38 10.11
N ARG A 130 5.19 12.03 9.21
CA ARG A 130 6.25 12.98 9.61
C ARG A 130 5.75 14.14 10.45
N ARG A 131 4.55 14.65 10.19
CA ARG A 131 3.93 15.70 11.02
C ARG A 131 3.45 15.21 12.38
N SER A 132 3.17 13.92 12.51
CA SER A 132 2.65 13.30 13.72
C SER A 132 3.73 12.56 14.52
N CYS A 133 4.97 12.53 14.04
CA CYS A 133 6.10 11.92 14.72
C CYS A 133 6.42 12.68 16.02
N LEU A 134 6.51 11.95 17.13
CA LEU A 134 6.95 12.50 18.41
C LEU A 134 8.43 12.90 18.38
N MET A 135 9.25 12.04 17.80
CA MET A 135 10.68 12.28 17.57
C MET A 135 10.98 12.01 16.09
N PRO A 136 11.74 12.89 15.41
CA PRO A 136 12.22 12.57 14.08
C PRO A 136 13.19 11.38 14.17
N PRO A 137 13.18 10.46 13.17
CA PRO A 137 14.14 9.37 13.10
C PRO A 137 15.55 9.93 13.09
N SER A 138 16.43 9.29 13.87
CA SER A 138 17.84 9.62 13.90
C SER A 138 18.51 9.17 12.60
N THR A 139 19.52 9.91 12.17
CA THR A 139 20.34 9.55 11.00
C THR A 139 21.16 8.27 11.20
N GLU A 140 21.25 7.78 12.45
CA GLU A 140 21.98 6.56 12.79
C GLU A 140 21.19 5.28 12.51
N GLU A 141 19.85 5.31 12.64
CA GLU A 141 18.99 4.12 12.47
C GLU A 141 18.44 3.99 11.05
N THR A 142 17.96 5.10 10.46
CA THR A 142 17.45 5.13 9.09
C THR A 142 17.76 6.47 8.43
N SER A 143 18.53 6.44 7.34
CA SER A 143 18.86 7.66 6.58
C SER A 143 17.66 8.17 5.78
N ASP A 144 16.82 7.25 5.29
CA ASP A 144 15.71 7.59 4.41
C ASP A 144 14.34 7.55 5.11
N PRO A 145 13.54 8.63 5.01
CA PRO A 145 12.18 8.67 5.54
C PRO A 145 11.24 7.59 4.99
N PHE A 146 11.39 7.18 3.72
CA PHE A 146 10.50 6.18 3.13
C PHE A 146 10.76 4.78 3.69
N GLU A 147 12.03 4.41 3.93
CA GLU A 147 12.38 3.17 4.62
C GLU A 147 11.79 3.10 6.04
N HIS A 148 11.86 4.20 6.80
CA HIS A 148 11.24 4.29 8.12
C HIS A 148 9.71 4.15 8.06
N LEU A 149 9.06 4.75 7.05
CA LEU A 149 7.63 4.61 6.81
C LEU A 149 7.26 3.14 6.55
N VAL A 150 7.98 2.48 5.65
CA VAL A 150 7.74 1.07 5.30
C VAL A 150 7.92 0.17 6.53
N ALA A 151 8.97 0.41 7.32
CA ALA A 151 9.18 -0.30 8.58
C ALA A 151 7.99 -0.09 9.54
N THR A 152 7.53 1.15 9.71
CA THR A 152 6.41 1.48 10.60
C THR A 152 5.12 0.76 10.17
N ILE A 153 4.76 0.84 8.89
CA ILE A 153 3.56 0.21 8.33
C ILE A 153 3.61 -1.31 8.50
N THR A 154 4.76 -1.91 8.20
CA THR A 154 4.96 -3.36 8.27
C THR A 154 4.84 -3.87 9.71
N HIS A 155 5.53 -3.24 10.66
CA HIS A 155 5.46 -3.69 12.06
C HIS A 155 4.11 -3.42 12.72
N GLN A 156 3.43 -2.33 12.36
CA GLN A 156 2.07 -2.05 12.85
C GLN A 156 1.01 -2.92 12.15
N SER A 157 1.36 -3.60 11.05
CA SER A 157 0.44 -4.38 10.22
C SER A 157 -0.83 -3.59 9.82
N HIS A 158 -0.69 -2.29 9.63
CA HIS A 158 -1.80 -1.38 9.31
C HIS A 158 -1.33 -0.29 8.35
N LEU A 159 -2.11 0.02 7.30
CA LEU A 159 -1.77 1.03 6.29
C LEU A 159 -1.76 2.45 6.87
N CYS A 160 -2.55 2.69 7.91
CA CYS A 160 -2.70 4.01 8.54
C CYS A 160 -2.59 3.92 10.08
N PRO A 161 -1.39 3.77 10.65
CA PRO A 161 -1.17 3.79 12.10
C PRO A 161 -1.13 5.24 12.63
N LEU A 162 -2.21 5.98 12.41
CA LEU A 162 -2.36 7.37 12.83
C LEU A 162 -3.65 7.55 13.63
N PRO A 163 -3.70 8.53 14.55
CA PRO A 163 -4.92 8.82 15.28
C PRO A 163 -6.01 9.36 14.34
N LEU A 164 -7.28 9.07 14.69
CA LEU A 164 -8.46 9.49 13.92
C LEU A 164 -8.58 11.00 13.74
N SER A 165 -7.94 11.80 14.61
CA SER A 165 -7.87 13.26 14.49
C SER A 165 -7.02 13.71 13.31
N VAL A 166 -5.99 12.94 12.94
CA VAL A 166 -5.11 13.23 11.81
C VAL A 166 -5.64 12.57 10.54
N GLN A 167 -6.09 11.31 10.66
CA GLN A 167 -6.66 10.56 9.54
C GLN A 167 -7.94 9.85 9.97
N PRO A 168 -9.11 10.44 9.64
CA PRO A 168 -10.39 9.79 9.91
C PRO A 168 -10.50 8.48 9.13
N ILE A 169 -10.93 7.42 9.80
CA ILE A 169 -11.19 6.11 9.23
C ILE A 169 -12.65 5.78 9.52
N ILE A 170 -13.35 5.19 8.54
CA ILE A 170 -14.69 4.65 8.79
C ILE A 170 -14.53 3.42 9.67
N TRP A 171 -14.98 3.47 10.93
CA TRP A 171 -14.74 2.42 11.92
C TRP A 171 -15.15 1.02 11.45
N ASN A 172 -16.26 0.91 10.72
CA ASN A 172 -16.75 -0.36 10.20
C ASN A 172 -15.80 -1.00 9.16
N PHE A 173 -14.97 -0.19 8.50
CA PHE A 173 -14.03 -0.61 7.45
C PHE A 173 -12.56 -0.51 7.87
N ASP A 174 -12.28 -0.38 9.17
CA ASP A 174 -10.91 -0.37 9.67
C ASP A 174 -10.15 -1.64 9.24
N HIS A 175 -10.80 -2.80 9.32
CA HIS A 175 -10.26 -4.09 8.91
C HIS A 175 -9.74 -4.13 7.45
N CYS A 176 -10.23 -3.26 6.56
CA CYS A 176 -9.75 -3.19 5.18
C CYS A 176 -8.34 -2.58 5.07
N LEU A 177 -7.92 -1.81 6.07
CA LEU A 177 -6.60 -1.17 6.15
C LEU A 177 -5.54 -2.06 6.80
N HIS A 178 -5.91 -3.24 7.29
CA HIS A 178 -4.99 -4.20 7.90
C HIS A 178 -4.12 -4.85 6.83
N ILE A 179 -2.88 -5.14 7.20
CA ILE A 179 -1.82 -5.74 6.37
C ILE A 179 -1.39 -7.07 7.02
N TYR A 180 -2.37 -7.81 7.54
CA TYR A 180 -2.15 -9.10 8.20
C TYR A 180 -2.97 -10.19 7.52
N PRO A 181 -2.35 -11.30 7.08
CA PRO A 181 -0.90 -11.56 6.97
C PRO A 181 -0.18 -10.56 6.06
N THR A 182 1.15 -10.50 6.16
CA THR A 182 1.94 -9.60 5.33
C THR A 182 1.81 -9.94 3.84
N PRO A 183 1.51 -8.97 2.96
CA PRO A 183 1.42 -9.17 1.52
C PRO A 183 2.82 -9.27 0.91
N HIS A 184 2.89 -9.70 -0.35
CA HIS A 184 4.17 -9.76 -1.07
C HIS A 184 4.63 -8.38 -1.52
N THR A 185 3.68 -7.53 -1.95
CA THR A 185 3.98 -6.22 -2.51
C THR A 185 3.02 -5.17 -1.98
N ILE A 186 3.58 -4.04 -1.54
CA ILE A 186 2.81 -2.87 -1.07
C ILE A 186 3.16 -1.68 -1.95
N VAL A 187 2.15 -1.13 -2.60
CA VAL A 187 2.25 0.04 -3.45
C VAL A 187 1.67 1.23 -2.70
N LEU A 188 2.55 2.14 -2.28
CA LEU A 188 2.18 3.36 -1.58
C LEU A 188 2.17 4.52 -2.56
N GLY A 189 1.00 4.97 -3.00
CA GLY A 189 0.85 6.15 -3.84
C GLY A 189 0.95 7.43 -3.02
N ASP A 190 2.15 7.96 -2.87
CA ASP A 190 2.43 9.25 -2.22
C ASP A 190 2.97 10.24 -3.27
N ARG A 191 2.91 11.53 -2.96
CA ARG A 191 3.52 12.62 -3.73
C ARG A 191 5.02 12.77 -3.50
N SER A 192 5.59 11.98 -2.60
CA SER A 192 7.04 11.92 -2.39
C SER A 192 7.77 11.35 -3.60
N GLU A 193 9.09 11.49 -3.59
CA GLU A 193 9.98 10.94 -4.61
C GLU A 193 9.73 9.44 -4.85
N GLN A 194 9.98 9.03 -6.09
CA GLN A 194 9.86 7.65 -6.50
C GLN A 194 10.95 6.81 -5.82
N LYS A 195 10.55 5.75 -5.10
CA LYS A 195 11.49 4.87 -4.41
C LYS A 195 10.96 3.46 -4.31
N ALA A 196 11.86 2.49 -4.44
CA ALA A 196 11.60 1.08 -4.18
C ALA A 196 12.49 0.59 -3.03
N PHE A 197 11.91 -0.19 -2.13
CA PHE A 197 12.59 -0.74 -0.97
C PHE A 197 12.04 -2.13 -0.65
N LYS A 198 12.94 -3.10 -0.48
CA LYS A 198 12.58 -4.46 -0.04
C LYS A 198 12.83 -4.58 1.46
N TYR A 199 11.77 -4.77 2.23
CA TYR A 199 11.84 -4.92 3.68
C TYR A 199 11.39 -6.33 4.08
N THR A 200 12.28 -7.11 4.70
CA THR A 200 11.96 -8.46 5.24
C THR A 200 11.18 -9.37 4.28
N GLY A 201 11.51 -9.34 2.98
CA GLY A 201 10.83 -10.14 1.94
C GLY A 201 9.59 -9.51 1.32
N ILE A 202 9.17 -8.34 1.78
CA ILE A 202 8.06 -7.55 1.21
C ILE A 202 8.66 -6.50 0.26
N THR A 203 8.10 -6.40 -0.94
CA THR A 203 8.49 -5.36 -1.90
C THR A 203 7.59 -4.14 -1.73
N CYS A 204 8.13 -3.05 -1.21
CA CYS A 204 7.40 -1.80 -1.01
C CYS A 204 7.93 -0.74 -1.97
N PHE A 205 7.05 -0.05 -2.68
CA PHE A 205 7.49 1.05 -3.53
C PHE A 205 6.44 2.16 -3.63
N ASN A 206 6.95 3.36 -3.87
CA ASN A 206 6.17 4.53 -4.21
C ASN A 206 6.41 4.89 -5.68
N PRO A 207 5.36 4.94 -6.52
CA PRO A 207 5.51 5.32 -7.92
C PRO A 207 5.89 6.79 -8.14
N GLY A 208 5.61 7.67 -7.17
CA GLY A 208 5.81 9.12 -7.31
C GLY A 208 4.57 9.85 -7.83
N SER A 209 4.72 11.14 -8.11
CA SER A 209 3.68 11.97 -8.72
C SER A 209 3.87 12.04 -10.23
N PHE A 210 2.95 11.44 -10.99
CA PHE A 210 3.01 11.48 -12.45
C PHE A 210 2.78 12.89 -12.99
N SER A 211 1.87 13.67 -12.40
CA SER A 211 1.62 15.05 -12.84
C SER A 211 2.79 16.01 -12.68
N ASN A 212 3.68 15.79 -11.71
CA ASN A 212 4.82 16.69 -11.48
C ASN A 212 6.07 16.26 -12.24
N ASP A 213 6.41 14.97 -12.15
CA ASP A 213 7.72 14.46 -12.57
C ASP A 213 7.61 13.47 -13.75
N PHE A 214 6.39 13.20 -14.23
CA PHE A 214 6.10 12.16 -15.23
C PHE A 214 6.71 10.78 -14.89
N THR A 215 6.79 10.50 -13.59
CA THR A 215 7.36 9.27 -13.03
C THR A 215 6.34 8.14 -12.99
N PHE A 216 6.78 6.94 -13.32
CA PHE A 216 5.96 5.74 -13.27
C PHE A 216 6.81 4.51 -12.94
N VAL A 217 6.16 3.46 -12.47
CA VAL A 217 6.84 2.22 -12.08
C VAL A 217 6.36 1.06 -12.92
N ALA A 218 7.31 0.32 -13.48
CA ALA A 218 7.07 -0.98 -14.09
C ALA A 218 7.38 -2.07 -13.06
N TYR A 219 6.34 -2.78 -12.61
CA TYR A 219 6.47 -3.90 -11.67
C TYR A 219 6.29 -5.22 -12.41
N ARG A 220 7.32 -6.09 -12.33
CA ARG A 220 7.25 -7.46 -12.84
C ARG A 220 6.86 -8.40 -11.70
N PRO A 221 5.66 -8.97 -11.69
CA PRO A 221 5.23 -9.86 -10.62
C PRO A 221 6.12 -11.10 -10.53
N CYS A 222 6.46 -11.76 -11.66
CA CYS A 222 7.23 -13.01 -11.64
C CYS A 222 8.60 -12.91 -10.92
N SER A 223 9.35 -11.81 -11.11
CA SER A 223 10.65 -11.58 -10.45
C SER A 223 10.55 -10.71 -9.19
N GLN A 224 9.38 -10.11 -8.94
CA GLN A 224 9.16 -9.06 -7.93
C GLN A 224 10.20 -7.93 -8.08
N GLU A 225 10.54 -7.60 -9.31
CA GLU A 225 11.44 -6.51 -9.65
C GLU A 225 10.64 -5.26 -9.97
N VAL A 226 11.19 -4.13 -9.53
CA VAL A 226 10.58 -2.81 -9.65
C VAL A 226 11.53 -1.98 -10.50
N GLU A 227 11.10 -1.68 -11.72
CA GLU A 227 11.80 -0.80 -12.65
C GLU A 227 11.24 0.62 -12.49
N LEU A 228 12.09 1.51 -11.99
CA LEU A 228 11.78 2.92 -11.82
C LEU A 228 12.00 3.63 -13.16
N SER A 229 11.00 4.37 -13.64
CA SER A 229 11.05 5.06 -14.92
C SER A 229 10.43 6.44 -14.83
N ALA A 230 10.89 7.33 -15.71
CA ALA A 230 10.33 8.66 -15.93
C ALA A 230 10.24 8.89 -17.44
N VAL A 231 9.19 9.58 -17.88
CA VAL A 231 8.97 9.97 -19.28
C VAL A 231 9.68 11.28 -19.59
#